data_AF-A0A4Y2IB05-F1
#
_entry.id   AF-A0A4Y2IB05-F1
#
_cell.length_a   1.000
_cell.length_b   1.000
_cell.length_c   1.000
_cell.angle_alpha   90.00
_cell.angle_beta   90.00
_cell.angle_gamma   90.00
#
_symmetry.space_group_name_H-M   'P 1'
#
loop_
_entity.id
_entity.type
_entity.pdbx_description
1 polymer ?
#
loop_
_entity_poly.entity_id
_entity_poly.type
_entity_poly.pdbx_seq_one_letter_code
_entity_poly.pdbx_strand_id
1 'polypeptide(L)'
;MRYEPIYTAIHRPASYTTNRLKSCLRETGCVTSRPRVCRPRNVGRKVQPEDVLAYALAHPQSSTKMISENCGLSKNRVWTILNESGAHPYRSTPVQGLLTRDAERRYTWSNFVMNNLEDHRTLLVDII
;
A
#
# COMPACT_ATOMS: atom_id res chain seq x y z
N MET A 1 3.31 30.60 -48.28
CA MET A 1 3.18 29.41 -47.41
C MET A 1 1.73 29.30 -46.99
N ARG A 2 0.99 28.28 -47.44
CA ARG A 2 -0.37 28.01 -46.99
C ARG A 2 -0.30 27.13 -45.76
N TYR A 3 -0.91 27.58 -44.66
CA TYR A 3 -1.04 26.82 -43.43
C TYR A 3 -2.18 25.82 -43.64
N GLU A 4 -1.87 24.53 -43.75
CA GLU A 4 -2.86 23.45 -43.74
C GLU A 4 -2.98 22.91 -42.31
N PRO A 5 -4.15 23.02 -41.65
CA PRO A 5 -4.29 22.51 -40.30
C PRO A 5 -4.44 20.97 -40.35
N ILE A 6 -3.55 20.28 -39.64
CA ILE A 6 -3.64 18.83 -39.40
C ILE A 6 -4.76 18.58 -38.38
N TYR A 7 -6.02 18.74 -38.79
CA TYR A 7 -7.13 18.17 -38.03
C TYR A 7 -7.24 16.71 -38.44
N THR A 8 -6.57 15.85 -37.66
CA THR A 8 -6.77 14.40 -37.73
C THR A 8 -8.26 14.09 -37.59
N ALA A 9 -8.77 13.19 -38.43
CA ALA A 9 -10.16 12.76 -38.46
C ALA A 9 -10.64 12.40 -37.05
N ILE A 10 -11.54 13.23 -36.48
CA ILE A 10 -12.19 12.95 -35.21
C ILE A 10 -13.03 11.69 -35.41
N HIS A 11 -12.57 10.56 -34.86
CA HIS A 11 -13.27 9.29 -34.97
C HIS A 11 -14.63 9.41 -34.29
N ARG A 12 -15.70 9.56 -35.09
CA ARG A 12 -17.05 9.67 -34.57
C ARG A 12 -17.45 8.32 -33.97
N PRO A 13 -17.87 8.26 -32.70
CA PRO A 13 -18.38 7.02 -32.12
C PRO A 13 -19.64 6.60 -32.86
N ALA A 14 -19.83 5.29 -33.02
CA ALA A 14 -21.03 4.74 -33.63
C ALA A 14 -22.30 5.15 -32.85
N SER A 15 -23.43 5.24 -33.54
CA SER A 15 -24.71 5.71 -32.98
C SER A 15 -25.20 4.88 -31.78
N TYR A 16 -24.86 3.59 -31.72
CA TYR A 16 -25.20 2.74 -30.57
C TYR A 16 -24.44 3.17 -29.29
N THR A 17 -23.20 3.63 -29.42
CA THR A 17 -22.39 4.10 -28.29
C THR A 17 -22.97 5.38 -27.72
N THR A 18 -23.37 6.33 -28.58
CA THR A 18 -23.98 7.58 -28.12
C THR A 18 -25.35 7.36 -27.49
N ASN A 19 -26.15 6.45 -28.01
CA ASN A 19 -27.44 6.07 -27.41
C ASN A 19 -27.26 5.38 -26.06
N ARG A 20 -26.27 4.50 -25.92
CA ARG A 20 -25.95 3.83 -24.65
C ARG A 20 -25.51 4.84 -23.59
N LEU A 21 -24.67 5.82 -23.96
CA LEU A 21 -24.28 6.90 -23.06
C LEU A 21 -25.47 7.74 -22.59
N LYS A 22 -26.38 8.09 -23.51
CA LYS A 22 -27.62 8.82 -23.18
C LYS A 22 -28.51 8.04 -22.19
N SER A 23 -28.68 6.73 -22.40
CA SER A 23 -29.47 5.89 -21.48
C SER A 23 -28.77 5.76 -20.12
N CYS A 24 -27.46 5.49 -20.05
CA CYS A 24 -26.73 5.44 -18.78
C CYS A 24 -26.83 6.75 -17.98
N LEU A 25 -26.74 7.91 -18.64
CA LEU A 25 -26.90 9.21 -18.00
C LEU A 25 -28.32 9.44 -17.48
N ARG A 26 -29.35 8.97 -18.22
CA ARG A 26 -30.76 9.06 -17.76
C ARG A 26 -31.05 8.13 -16.60
N GLU A 27 -30.49 6.92 -16.60
CA GLU A 27 -30.80 5.89 -15.62
C GLU A 27 -29.99 6.02 -14.33
N THR A 28 -28.69 6.31 -14.44
CA THR A 28 -27.74 6.24 -13.32
C THR A 28 -27.04 7.57 -13.05
N GLY A 29 -27.21 8.58 -13.91
CA GLY A 29 -26.57 9.89 -13.77
C GLY A 29 -25.04 9.89 -13.94
N CYS A 30 -24.42 8.75 -14.25
CA CYS A 30 -22.98 8.64 -14.42
C CYS A 30 -22.60 7.72 -15.58
N VAL A 31 -21.40 7.95 -16.13
CA VAL A 31 -20.76 7.08 -17.12
C VAL A 31 -19.50 6.52 -16.47
N THR A 32 -19.65 5.59 -15.53
CA THR A 32 -18.51 4.81 -15.04
C THR A 32 -18.19 3.70 -16.03
N SER A 33 -16.90 3.43 -16.25
CA SER A 33 -16.49 2.22 -16.96
C SER A 33 -17.05 1.01 -16.23
N ARG A 34 -17.76 0.13 -16.95
CA ARG A 34 -18.22 -1.13 -16.37
C ARG A 34 -16.97 -1.90 -15.89
N PRO A 35 -16.91 -2.36 -14.63
CA PRO A 35 -15.79 -3.15 -14.16
C PRO A 35 -15.58 -4.32 -15.12
N ARG A 36 -14.36 -4.46 -15.66
CA ARG A 36 -14.05 -5.64 -16.45
C ARG A 36 -14.07 -6.82 -15.49
N VAL A 37 -14.99 -7.75 -15.72
CA VAL A 37 -15.02 -9.02 -15.00
C VAL A 37 -13.78 -9.80 -15.44
N CYS A 38 -12.69 -9.66 -14.72
CA CYS A 38 -11.51 -10.50 -14.90
C CYS A 38 -11.85 -11.92 -14.41
N ARG A 39 -11.37 -12.93 -15.12
CA ARG A 39 -11.50 -14.33 -14.68
C ARG A 39 -10.88 -14.46 -13.27
N PRO A 40 -11.58 -15.09 -12.31
CA PRO A 40 -10.97 -15.40 -11.01
C PRO A 40 -9.68 -16.17 -11.27
N ARG A 41 -8.55 -15.66 -10.74
CA ARG A 41 -7.31 -16.43 -10.78
C ARG A 41 -7.52 -17.63 -9.86
N ASN A 42 -7.55 -18.83 -10.45
CA ASN A 42 -7.47 -20.07 -9.68
C ASN A 42 -6.16 -20.01 -8.89
N VAL A 43 -6.26 -19.75 -7.59
CA VAL A 43 -5.11 -19.74 -6.69
C VAL A 43 -4.66 -21.19 -6.57
N GLY A 44 -3.64 -21.58 -7.35
CA GLY A 44 -3.01 -22.89 -7.24
C GLY A 44 -2.45 -23.09 -5.83
N ARG A 45 -2.80 -24.22 -5.20
CA ARG A 45 -2.67 -24.55 -3.76
C ARG A 45 -3.42 -23.57 -2.83
N LYS A 46 -4.36 -24.12 -2.04
CA LYS A 46 -4.99 -23.45 -0.89
C LYS A 46 -3.98 -23.29 0.27
N VAL A 47 -2.88 -22.57 0.05
CA VAL A 47 -2.23 -21.91 1.19
C VAL A 47 -3.06 -20.67 1.43
N GLN A 48 -3.68 -20.63 2.60
CA GLN A 48 -4.53 -19.51 2.99
C GLN A 48 -3.62 -18.27 3.05
N PRO A 49 -4.01 -17.12 2.48
CA PRO A 49 -3.21 -15.89 2.57
C PRO A 49 -2.84 -15.57 4.03
N GLU A 50 -3.65 -16.02 4.97
CA GLU A 50 -3.43 -15.98 6.42
C GLU A 50 -2.13 -16.69 6.84
N ASP A 51 -1.75 -17.81 6.23
CA ASP A 51 -0.52 -18.54 6.57
C ASP A 51 0.73 -17.72 6.19
N VAL A 52 0.67 -17.04 5.04
CA VAL A 52 1.74 -16.15 4.56
C VAL A 52 1.88 -14.94 5.48
N LEU A 53 0.75 -14.37 5.91
CA LEU A 53 0.71 -13.22 6.82
C LEU A 53 1.19 -13.62 8.22
N ALA A 54 0.73 -14.74 8.75
CA ALA A 54 1.17 -15.26 10.05
C ALA A 54 2.69 -15.47 10.08
N TYR A 55 3.25 -16.06 9.02
CA TYR A 55 4.69 -16.25 8.91
C TYR A 55 5.44 -14.90 8.82
N ALA A 56 4.95 -13.96 8.01
CA ALA A 56 5.57 -12.64 7.89
C ALA A 56 5.57 -11.87 9.22
N LEU A 57 4.49 -11.97 10.01
CA LEU A 57 4.38 -11.33 11.32
C LEU A 57 5.28 -12.00 12.37
N ALA A 58 5.39 -13.32 12.37
CA ALA A 58 6.30 -14.05 13.25
C ALA A 58 7.78 -13.76 12.93
N HIS A 59 8.08 -13.40 11.68
CA HIS A 59 9.44 -13.20 11.19
C HIS A 59 9.58 -11.90 10.36
N PRO A 60 9.55 -10.72 11.00
CA PRO A 60 9.51 -9.43 10.30
C PRO A 60 10.75 -9.15 9.43
N GLN A 61 11.89 -9.77 9.74
CA GLN A 61 13.14 -9.64 8.98
C GLN A 61 13.22 -10.58 7.76
N SER A 62 12.26 -11.51 7.64
CA SER A 62 12.25 -12.50 6.57
C SER A 62 12.04 -11.85 5.21
N SER A 63 12.88 -12.25 4.25
CA SER A 63 12.70 -11.80 2.87
C SER A 63 11.51 -12.52 2.23
N THR A 64 10.92 -11.92 1.20
CA THR A 64 9.89 -12.56 0.37
C THR A 64 10.35 -13.91 -0.20
N LYS A 65 11.67 -14.09 -0.42
CA LYS A 65 12.25 -15.39 -0.81
C LYS A 65 12.10 -16.42 0.30
N MET A 66 12.50 -16.09 1.53
CA MET A 66 12.38 -17.03 2.65
C MET A 66 10.91 -17.37 2.92
N ILE A 67 10.02 -16.39 2.87
CA ILE A 67 8.57 -16.62 3.03
C ILE A 67 8.06 -17.55 1.91
N SER A 68 8.51 -17.36 0.67
CA SER A 68 8.11 -18.23 -0.46
C SER A 68 8.56 -19.68 -0.31
N GLU A 69 9.78 -19.90 0.20
CA GLU A 69 10.33 -21.23 0.45
C GLU A 69 9.60 -21.93 1.59
N ASN A 70 9.29 -21.21 2.67
CA ASN A 70 8.58 -21.76 3.84
C ASN A 70 7.10 -22.06 3.54
N CYS A 71 6.42 -21.18 2.80
CA CYS A 71 5.00 -21.36 2.46
C CYS A 71 4.79 -22.25 1.23
N GLY A 72 5.85 -22.66 0.53
CA GLY A 72 5.76 -23.42 -0.72
C GLY A 72 5.02 -22.67 -1.84
N LEU A 73 5.17 -21.34 -1.88
CA LEU A 73 4.53 -20.44 -2.85
C LEU A 73 5.57 -19.82 -3.78
N SER A 74 5.11 -19.31 -4.93
CA SER A 74 6.00 -18.49 -5.76
C SER A 74 6.23 -17.12 -5.10
N LYS A 75 7.43 -16.56 -5.30
CA LYS A 75 7.77 -15.21 -4.80
C LYS A 75 6.75 -14.14 -5.22
N ASN A 76 6.30 -14.20 -6.47
CA ASN A 76 5.29 -13.26 -6.98
C ASN A 76 3.97 -13.41 -6.25
N ARG A 77 3.55 -14.65 -5.92
CA ARG A 77 2.31 -14.87 -5.17
C ARG A 77 2.42 -14.29 -3.76
N VAL A 78 3.54 -14.52 -3.07
CA VAL A 78 3.80 -13.92 -1.75
C VAL A 78 3.81 -12.40 -1.83
N TRP A 79 4.51 -11.82 -2.82
CA TRP A 79 4.56 -10.37 -3.01
C TRP A 79 3.17 -9.76 -3.23
N THR A 80 2.32 -10.38 -4.07
CA THR A 80 0.93 -9.95 -4.28
C THR A 80 0.11 -10.00 -2.99
N ILE A 81 0.18 -11.09 -2.21
CA ILE A 81 -0.56 -11.23 -0.94
C ILE A 81 -0.16 -10.15 0.06
N LEU A 82 1.15 -9.93 0.22
CA LEU A 82 1.67 -8.91 1.14
C LEU A 82 1.24 -7.50 0.70
N ASN A 83 1.24 -7.21 -0.60
CA ASN A 83 0.83 -5.90 -1.13
C ASN A 83 -0.68 -5.67 -1.04
N GLU A 84 -1.50 -6.69 -1.32
CA GLU A 84 -2.96 -6.65 -1.15
C GLU A 84 -3.35 -6.46 0.33
N SER A 85 -2.56 -7.00 1.25
CA SER A 85 -2.81 -6.93 2.70
C SER A 85 -2.13 -5.75 3.40
N GLY A 86 -1.35 -4.92 2.68
CA GLY A 86 -0.55 -3.85 3.27
C GLY A 86 0.57 -4.32 4.21
N ALA A 87 0.90 -5.61 4.19
CA ALA A 87 1.88 -6.24 5.08
C ALA A 87 3.29 -6.17 4.47
N HIS A 88 3.88 -4.98 4.43
CA HIS A 88 5.24 -4.81 3.91
C HIS A 88 6.29 -5.34 4.90
N PRO A 89 7.18 -6.26 4.49
CA PRO A 89 8.29 -6.68 5.33
C PRO A 89 9.28 -5.52 5.49
N TYR A 90 9.17 -4.78 6.59
CA TYR A 90 10.11 -3.72 6.91
C TYR A 90 11.39 -4.30 7.48
N ARG A 91 12.51 -4.02 6.82
CA ARG A 91 13.84 -4.22 7.40
C ARG A 91 14.25 -2.95 8.10
N SER A 92 13.97 -2.88 9.40
CA SER A 92 14.55 -1.83 10.23
C SER A 92 16.06 -2.02 10.29
N THR A 93 16.82 -1.10 9.70
CA THR A 93 18.27 -1.03 9.91
C THR A 93 18.51 -0.14 11.14
N PRO A 94 18.96 -0.68 12.29
CA PRO A 94 19.31 0.16 13.42
C PRO A 94 20.53 1.00 13.04
N VAL A 95 20.34 2.32 12.93
CA VAL A 95 21.42 3.27 12.55
C VAL A 95 22.42 3.45 13.70
N GLN A 96 21.99 3.20 14.95
CA GLN A 96 22.82 3.25 16.14
C GLN A 96 22.52 2.04 17.04
N GLY A 97 23.57 1.40 17.54
CA GLY A 97 23.46 0.31 18.50
C GLY A 97 22.94 0.83 19.84
N LEU A 98 21.77 0.35 20.25
CA LEU A 98 21.22 0.60 21.57
C LEU A 98 22.03 -0.19 22.61
N LEU A 99 22.74 0.50 23.50
CA LEU A 99 23.40 -0.15 24.63
C LEU A 99 22.36 -0.46 25.71
N THR A 100 22.58 -1.50 26.51
CA THR A 100 21.65 -1.91 27.58
C THR A 100 21.34 -0.78 28.57
N ARG A 101 22.30 0.14 28.78
CA ARG A 101 22.14 1.31 29.67
C ARG A 101 21.30 2.44 29.06
N ASP A 102 21.11 2.44 27.75
CA ASP A 102 20.41 3.51 27.06
C ASP A 102 18.90 3.47 27.33
N ALA A 103 18.33 2.28 27.55
CA ALA A 103 16.90 2.12 27.79
C ALA A 103 16.45 2.93 29.02
N GLU A 104 17.11 2.73 30.17
CA GLU A 104 16.81 3.45 31.41
C GLU A 104 16.96 4.96 31.24
N ARG A 105 18.06 5.42 30.64
CA ARG A 105 18.30 6.86 30.40
C ARG A 105 17.23 7.48 29.51
N ARG A 106 16.80 6.77 28.46
CA ARG A 106 15.75 7.24 27.55
C ARG A 106 14.40 7.28 28.25
N TYR A 107 14.04 6.27 29.03
CA TYR A 107 12.78 6.28 29.79
C TYR A 107 12.74 7.40 30.82
N THR A 108 13.83 7.62 31.56
CA THR A 108 13.93 8.71 32.53
C THR A 108 13.79 10.07 31.84
N TRP A 109 14.48 10.27 30.71
CA TRP A 109 14.36 11.51 29.94
C TRP A 109 12.97 11.70 29.35
N SER A 110 12.36 10.65 28.76
CA SER A 110 10.99 10.72 28.25
C SER A 110 9.99 11.05 29.36
N ASN A 111 10.10 10.43 30.53
CA ASN A 111 9.24 10.74 31.67
C ASN A 111 9.44 12.18 32.15
N PHE A 112 10.67 12.68 32.21
CA PHE A 112 10.96 14.08 32.50
C PHE A 112 10.26 15.00 31.49
N VAL A 113 10.45 14.77 30.19
CA VAL A 113 9.83 15.59 29.15
C VAL A 113 8.31 15.56 29.24
N MET A 114 7.71 14.37 29.39
CA MET A 114 6.25 14.23 29.48
C MET A 114 5.66 14.94 30.70
N ASN A 115 6.29 14.80 31.88
CA ASN A 115 5.81 15.45 33.10
C ASN A 115 5.96 16.98 33.06
N ASN A 116 7.06 17.48 32.50
CA ASN A 116 7.28 18.92 32.46
C ASN A 116 6.49 19.61 31.33
N LEU A 117 6.02 18.87 30.31
CA LEU A 117 5.17 19.41 29.25
C LEU A 117 3.80 19.88 29.76
N GLU A 118 3.31 19.27 30.84
CA GLU A 118 2.06 19.66 31.50
C GLU A 118 2.22 21.04 32.19
N ASP A 119 3.37 21.30 32.81
CA ASP A 119 3.64 22.54 33.57
C ASP A 119 4.22 23.67 32.70
N HIS A 120 5.02 23.32 31.68
CA HIS A 120 5.78 24.28 30.88
C HIS A 120 5.69 23.93 29.39
N ARG A 121 4.62 24.40 28.75
CA ARG A 121 4.27 24.15 27.33
C ARG A 121 5.37 24.55 26.32
N THR A 122 6.32 25.42 26.71
CA THR A 122 7.41 25.91 25.84
C THR A 122 8.69 25.07 25.90
N LEU A 123 8.80 24.10 26.80
CA LEU A 123 10.05 23.35 27.01
C LEU A 123 10.63 22.68 25.77
N LEU A 124 9.77 22.22 24.86
CA LEU A 124 10.25 21.61 23.62
C LEU A 124 10.94 22.61 22.68
N VAL A 125 10.58 23.89 22.76
CA VAL A 125 11.21 24.97 21.96
C VAL A 125 12.58 25.32 22.53
N ASP A 126 12.78 25.18 23.84
CA ASP A 126 14.03 25.54 24.52
C ASP A 126 15.10 24.42 24.47
N ILE A 127 14.72 23.20 24.08
CA ILE A 127 15.59 22.01 24.07
C ILE A 127 16.14 21.67 22.66
N ILE A 128 15.49 22.15 21.58
CA ILE A 128 15.88 21.92 20.17
C ILE A 128 16.83 23.01 19.69
#